data_AF-A0A353C125-F1
#
_entry.id   AF-A0A353C125-F1
#
_cell.length_a   1.000
_cell.length_b   1.000
_cell.length_c   1.000
_cell.angle_alpha   90.00
_cell.angle_beta   90.00
_cell.angle_gamma   90.00
#
_symmetry.space_group_name_H-M   'P 1'
#
loop_
_entity.id
_entity.type
_entity.pdbx_description
1 polymer ?
#
loop_
_entity_poly.entity_id
_entity_poly.type
_entity_poly.pdbx_seq_one_letter_code
_entity_poly.pdbx_strand_id
1 'polypeptide(L)'
;MTIATNSLRTYIFRIATGISGVLIGVFIARFLGPAGKGYYSGVFLFYTTFTVVAGTLGPAITYQITRLKNSPRAVFLTASVYSTVIGVLAILTFWIYTLIKPGFKPGMIWVVVAVTPFTLIVTNINGLFQGLNRITTLNWIGIGAGLLQLILLCTGFIGFH
;
A
#
# COMPACT_ATOMS: atom_id res chain seq x y z
N MET A 1 -28.38 -10.79 -12.31
CA MET A 1 -27.28 -11.78 -12.15
C MET A 1 -25.87 -11.18 -12.21
N THR A 2 -25.69 -9.91 -12.57
CA THR A 2 -24.35 -9.26 -12.70
C THR A 2 -23.63 -8.98 -11.37
N ILE A 3 -24.37 -8.80 -10.27
CA ILE A 3 -23.77 -8.53 -8.94
C ILE A 3 -23.05 -9.76 -8.39
N ALA A 4 -23.62 -10.96 -8.58
CA ALA A 4 -23.05 -12.22 -8.09
C ALA A 4 -21.72 -12.55 -8.80
N THR A 5 -21.67 -12.39 -10.13
CA THR A 5 -20.45 -12.61 -10.93
C THR A 5 -19.34 -11.61 -10.60
N ASN A 6 -19.69 -10.33 -10.41
CA ASN A 6 -18.70 -9.31 -10.02
C ASN A 6 -18.15 -9.53 -8.60
N SER A 7 -19.02 -9.95 -7.66
CA SER A 7 -18.61 -10.27 -6.28
C SER A 7 -17.68 -11.48 -6.23
N LEU A 8 -18.01 -12.55 -6.98
CA LEU A 8 -17.15 -13.73 -7.10
C LEU A 8 -15.78 -13.36 -7.69
N ARG A 9 -15.76 -12.52 -8.73
CA ARG A 9 -14.51 -12.05 -9.33
C ARG A 9 -13.67 -11.25 -8.34
N THR A 10 -14.25 -10.29 -7.63
CA THR A 10 -13.52 -9.54 -6.59
C THR A 10 -13.00 -10.46 -5.48
N TYR A 11 -13.77 -11.47 -5.08
CA TYR A 11 -13.36 -12.45 -4.08
C TYR A 11 -12.12 -13.26 -4.54
N ILE A 12 -12.11 -13.76 -5.78
CA ILE A 12 -10.96 -14.46 -6.36
C ILE A 12 -9.72 -13.55 -6.39
N PHE A 13 -9.88 -12.29 -6.77
CA PHE A 13 -8.77 -11.32 -6.78
C PHE A 13 -8.24 -11.02 -5.38
N ARG A 14 -9.11 -11.00 -4.36
CA ARG A 14 -8.68 -10.87 -2.97
C ARG A 14 -7.90 -12.09 -2.48
N ILE A 15 -8.31 -13.29 -2.86
CA ILE A 15 -7.54 -14.52 -2.59
C ILE A 15 -6.17 -14.44 -3.25
N ALA A 16 -6.09 -14.07 -4.53
CA ALA A 16 -4.82 -13.92 -5.23
C ALA A 16 -3.90 -12.90 -4.55
N THR A 17 -4.44 -11.76 -4.13
CA THR A 17 -3.70 -10.73 -3.37
C THR A 17 -3.20 -11.27 -2.03
N GLY A 18 -4.03 -12.05 -1.32
CA GLY A 18 -3.65 -12.70 -0.07
C GLY A 18 -2.52 -13.72 -0.25
N ILE A 19 -2.56 -14.52 -1.31
CA ILE A 19 -1.49 -15.46 -1.68
C ILE A 19 -0.18 -14.70 -1.94
N SER A 20 -0.22 -13.57 -2.65
CA SER A 20 0.97 -12.72 -2.85
C SER A 20 1.56 -12.24 -1.51
N GLY A 21 0.72 -11.88 -0.53
CA GLY A 21 1.18 -11.51 0.81
C GLY A 21 1.89 -12.64 1.54
N VAL A 22 1.38 -13.87 1.44
CA VAL A 22 2.03 -15.07 1.99
C VAL A 22 3.37 -15.33 1.32
N LEU A 23 3.43 -15.26 -0.01
CA LEU A 23 4.66 -15.45 -0.78
C LEU A 23 5.72 -14.41 -0.38
N ILE A 24 5.34 -13.14 -0.25
CA ILE A 24 6.24 -12.08 0.24
C ILE A 24 6.83 -12.49 1.60
N GLY A 25 5.99 -12.93 2.54
CA GLY A 25 6.43 -13.41 3.86
C GLY A 25 7.44 -14.55 3.82
N VAL A 26 7.24 -15.52 2.91
CA VAL A 26 8.17 -16.64 2.68
C VAL A 26 9.50 -16.16 2.10
N PHE A 27 9.46 -15.26 1.10
CA PHE A 27 10.67 -14.67 0.50
C PHE A 27 11.50 -13.94 1.54
N ILE A 28 10.88 -13.08 2.35
CA ILE A 28 11.55 -12.38 3.45
C ILE A 28 12.24 -13.37 4.39
N ALA A 29 11.50 -14.39 4.85
CA ALA A 29 12.04 -15.37 5.79
C ALA A 29 13.25 -16.13 5.22
N ARG A 30 13.26 -16.39 3.91
CA ARG A 30 14.32 -17.13 3.22
C ARG A 30 15.56 -16.28 2.92
N PHE A 31 15.40 -15.01 2.58
CA PHE A 31 16.52 -14.15 2.16
C PHE A 31 17.19 -13.37 3.31
N LEU A 32 16.43 -12.97 4.34
CA LEU A 32 16.95 -12.11 5.42
C LEU A 32 17.49 -12.86 6.64
N GLY A 33 17.23 -14.17 6.75
CA GLY A 33 17.56 -14.97 7.93
C GLY A 33 16.88 -14.47 9.23
N PRO A 34 17.18 -15.07 10.39
CA PRO A 34 16.50 -14.74 11.66
C PRO A 34 16.71 -13.29 12.10
N ALA A 35 17.92 -12.75 11.92
CA ALA A 35 18.26 -11.38 12.30
C ALA A 35 17.60 -10.34 11.39
N GLY A 36 17.61 -10.55 10.07
CA GLY A 36 16.97 -9.64 9.12
C GLY A 36 15.44 -9.68 9.21
N LYS A 37 14.86 -10.80 9.69
CA LYS A 37 13.41 -10.91 9.94
C LYS A 37 12.93 -9.92 10.99
N GLY A 38 13.70 -9.70 12.07
CA GLY A 38 13.36 -8.74 13.12
C GLY A 38 13.34 -7.29 12.62
N TYR A 39 14.34 -6.91 11.82
CA TYR A 39 14.39 -5.60 11.18
C TYR A 39 13.25 -5.40 10.19
N TYR A 40 13.03 -6.37 9.29
CA TYR A 40 11.94 -6.32 8.34
C TYR A 40 10.59 -6.24 9.04
N SER A 41 10.35 -7.05 10.08
CA SER A 41 9.11 -6.96 10.86
C SER A 41 8.93 -5.58 11.46
N GLY A 42 10.00 -4.92 11.93
CA GLY A 42 9.95 -3.53 12.38
C GLY A 42 9.57 -2.54 11.26
N VAL A 43 10.22 -2.64 10.10
CA VAL A 43 9.87 -1.82 8.92
C VAL A 43 8.41 -2.05 8.50
N PHE A 44 7.99 -3.30 8.48
CA PHE A 44 6.64 -3.69 8.08
C PHE A 44 5.59 -3.19 9.07
N LEU A 45 5.86 -3.29 10.38
CA LEU A 45 4.96 -2.80 11.43
C LEU A 45 4.82 -1.27 11.39
N PHE A 46 5.92 -0.58 11.09
CA PHE A 46 5.89 0.84 10.83
C PHE A 46 5.06 1.18 9.58
N TYR A 47 5.35 0.52 8.46
CA TYR A 47 4.60 0.67 7.21
C TYR A 47 3.11 0.40 7.40
N THR A 48 2.73 -0.69 8.08
CA THR A 48 1.32 -1.03 8.29
C THR A 48 0.58 0.03 9.07
N THR A 49 1.21 0.63 10.09
CA THR A 49 0.63 1.73 10.86
C THR A 49 0.16 2.89 9.97
N PHE A 50 1.00 3.32 9.01
CA PHE A 50 0.64 4.39 8.08
C PHE A 50 -0.36 3.94 7.01
N THR A 51 -0.25 2.70 6.53
CA THR A 51 -1.24 2.18 5.57
C THR A 51 -2.63 1.99 6.18
N VAL A 52 -2.75 1.74 7.48
CA VAL A 52 -4.06 1.67 8.15
C VAL A 52 -4.72 3.05 8.15
N VAL A 53 -3.97 4.10 8.51
CA VAL A 53 -4.48 5.48 8.48
C VAL A 53 -4.89 5.84 7.05
N ALA A 54 -4.03 5.56 6.08
CA ALA A 54 -4.32 5.80 4.68
C ALA A 54 -5.45 4.92 4.12
N GLY A 55 -5.65 3.72 4.66
CA GLY A 55 -6.70 2.79 4.25
C GLY A 55 -8.10 3.36 4.45
N THR A 56 -8.25 4.38 5.31
CA THR A 56 -9.51 5.10 5.52
C THR A 56 -9.84 6.06 4.37
N LEU A 57 -8.87 6.45 3.53
CA LEU A 57 -9.08 7.34 2.37
C LEU A 57 -9.98 6.70 1.31
N GLY A 58 -9.79 5.41 0.99
CA GLY A 58 -10.55 4.75 -0.08
C GLY A 58 -12.07 4.85 0.12
N PRO A 59 -12.59 4.42 1.29
CA PRO A 59 -13.99 4.62 1.65
C PRO A 59 -14.42 6.09 1.69
N ALA A 60 -13.58 7.00 2.20
CA ALA A 60 -13.89 8.43 2.26
C ALA A 60 -14.05 9.04 0.85
N ILE A 61 -13.16 8.72 -0.09
CA ILE A 61 -13.25 9.12 -1.50
C ILE A 61 -14.53 8.57 -2.13
N THR A 62 -14.81 7.28 -1.90
CA THR A 62 -16.01 6.62 -2.41
C THR A 62 -17.27 7.34 -1.90
N TYR A 63 -17.33 7.69 -0.61
CA TYR A 63 -18.44 8.40 0.00
C TYR A 63 -18.61 9.82 -0.58
N GLN A 64 -17.51 10.57 -0.72
CA GLN A 64 -17.51 11.92 -1.30
C GLN A 64 -18.07 11.94 -2.73
N ILE A 65 -17.75 10.93 -3.54
CA ILE A 65 -18.23 10.82 -4.93
C ILE A 65 -19.68 10.31 -4.98
N THR A 66 -19.98 9.25 -4.24
CA THR A 66 -21.28 8.54 -4.36
C THR A 66 -22.41 9.25 -3.63
N ARG A 67 -22.16 9.70 -2.39
CA ARG A 67 -23.18 10.30 -1.50
C ARG A 67 -23.19 11.81 -1.60
N LEU A 68 -22.03 12.45 -1.52
CA LEU A 68 -21.92 13.92 -1.54
C LEU A 68 -21.86 14.52 -2.95
N LYS A 69 -21.77 13.67 -3.99
CA LYS A 69 -21.78 14.07 -5.41
C LYS A 69 -20.69 15.09 -5.77
N ASN A 70 -19.60 15.11 -5.03
CA ASN A 70 -18.47 15.98 -5.33
C ASN A 70 -17.77 15.57 -6.62
N SER A 71 -17.17 16.54 -7.30
CA SER A 71 -16.43 16.30 -8.54
C SER A 71 -15.30 15.28 -8.29
N PRO A 72 -15.25 14.15 -9.03
CA PRO A 72 -14.21 13.14 -8.86
C PRO A 72 -12.79 13.71 -8.98
N ARG A 73 -12.60 14.71 -9.85
CA ARG A 73 -11.31 15.42 -10.02
C ARG A 73 -10.92 16.18 -8.76
N ALA A 74 -11.85 16.91 -8.16
CA ALA A 74 -11.60 17.66 -6.93
C ALA A 74 -11.29 16.73 -5.76
N VAL A 75 -12.07 15.66 -5.60
CA VAL A 75 -11.85 14.65 -4.54
C VAL A 75 -10.49 13.98 -4.71
N PHE A 76 -10.11 13.61 -5.93
CA PHE A 76 -8.82 12.98 -6.21
C PHE A 76 -7.63 13.91 -5.92
N LEU A 77 -7.72 15.20 -6.27
CA LEU A 77 -6.69 16.18 -5.96
C LEU A 77 -6.52 16.36 -4.45
N THR A 78 -7.62 16.54 -3.71
CA THR A 78 -7.58 16.68 -2.26
C THR A 78 -7.03 15.42 -1.58
N ALA A 79 -7.46 14.24 -2.03
CA ALA A 79 -6.94 12.97 -1.53
C ALA A 79 -5.46 12.80 -1.87
N SER A 80 -5.00 13.29 -3.02
CA SER A 80 -3.58 13.25 -3.41
C SER A 80 -2.73 14.14 -2.51
N VAL A 81 -3.18 15.36 -2.22
CA VAL A 81 -2.49 16.26 -1.28
C VAL A 81 -2.41 15.62 0.11
N TYR A 82 -3.51 15.08 0.62
CA TYR A 82 -3.54 14.39 1.91
C TYR A 82 -2.59 13.17 1.92
N SER A 83 -2.61 12.35 0.87
CA SER A 83 -1.67 11.24 0.69
C SER A 83 -0.22 11.70 0.66
N THR A 84 0.11 12.81 -0.01
CA THR A 84 1.47 13.36 0.00
C THR A 84 1.89 13.77 1.41
N VAL A 85 1.02 14.46 2.15
CA VAL A 85 1.31 14.87 3.54
C VAL A 85 1.55 13.65 4.43
N ILE A 86 0.68 12.65 4.38
CA ILE A 86 0.87 11.39 5.14
C ILE A 86 2.15 10.68 4.72
N GLY A 87 2.43 10.60 3.42
CA GLY A 87 3.63 9.94 2.91
C GLY A 87 4.91 10.62 3.42
N VAL A 88 4.96 11.95 3.39
CA VAL A 88 6.09 12.72 3.95
C VAL A 88 6.21 12.50 5.45
N LEU A 89 5.11 12.55 6.20
CA LEU A 89 5.14 12.29 7.65
C LEU A 89 5.60 10.86 7.97
N ALA A 90 5.18 9.87 7.18
CA ALA A 90 5.62 8.48 7.33
C ALA A 90 7.14 8.36 7.13
N ILE A 91 7.67 8.95 6.06
CA ILE A 91 9.10 8.93 5.75
C ILE A 91 9.90 9.65 6.85
N LEU A 92 9.48 10.85 7.26
CA LEU A 92 10.17 11.63 8.30
C LEU A 92 10.15 10.90 9.65
N THR A 93 9.00 10.35 10.04
CA THR A 93 8.87 9.62 11.31
C THR A 93 9.71 8.35 11.29
N PHE A 94 9.77 7.64 10.14
CA PHE A 94 10.62 6.46 10.00
C PHE A 94 12.10 6.82 10.07
N TRP A 95 12.49 7.93 9.42
CA TRP A 95 13.85 8.43 9.46
C TRP A 95 14.29 8.75 10.89
N ILE A 96 13.48 9.50 11.64
CA ILE A 96 13.74 9.79 13.06
C ILE A 96 13.85 8.49 13.87
N TYR A 97 12.96 7.51 13.62
CA TYR A 97 13.03 6.21 14.28
C TYR A 97 14.35 5.48 14.02
N THR A 98 14.86 5.52 12.78
CA THR A 98 16.16 4.91 12.43
C THR A 98 17.36 5.61 13.08
N LEU A 99 17.25 6.91 13.39
CA LEU A 99 18.31 7.65 14.09
C LEU A 99 18.38 7.31 15.58
N ILE A 100 17.23 7.04 16.21
CA ILE A 100 17.13 6.80 17.66
C ILE A 100 17.40 5.32 18.00
N LYS A 101 17.06 4.39 17.10
CA LYS A 101 17.14 2.95 17.38
C LYS A 101 18.43 2.31 16.85
N PRO A 102 19.40 1.94 17.72
CA PRO A 102 20.61 1.25 17.28
C PRO A 102 20.29 -0.09 16.62
N GLY A 103 20.96 -0.38 15.51
CA GLY A 103 20.81 -1.64 14.74
C GLY A 103 20.07 -1.49 13.40
N PHE A 104 19.28 -0.43 13.18
CA PHE A 104 18.69 -0.19 11.88
C PHE A 104 19.75 0.32 10.89
N LYS A 105 19.96 -0.42 9.78
CA LYS A 105 20.80 0.07 8.69
C LYS A 105 20.09 1.23 8.00
N PRO A 106 20.76 2.37 7.73
CA PRO A 106 20.16 3.51 7.04
C PRO A 106 19.52 3.14 5.69
N GLY A 107 20.05 2.13 4.99
CA GLY A 107 19.52 1.65 3.71
C GLY A 107 18.08 1.12 3.78
N MET A 108 17.58 0.74 4.97
CA MET A 108 16.21 0.23 5.12
C MET A 108 15.13 1.30 4.89
N ILE A 109 15.50 2.59 5.01
CA ILE A 109 14.60 3.72 4.72
C ILE A 109 14.09 3.71 3.29
N TRP A 110 14.89 3.22 2.35
CA TRP A 110 14.55 3.20 0.93
C TRP A 110 13.34 2.33 0.62
N VAL A 111 13.11 1.28 1.41
CA VAL A 111 11.90 0.45 1.30
C VAL A 111 10.66 1.28 1.62
N VAL A 112 10.69 2.04 2.72
CA VAL A 112 9.56 2.87 3.14
C VAL A 112 9.35 4.02 2.15
N VAL A 113 10.43 4.65 1.69
CA VAL A 113 10.38 5.74 0.71
C VAL A 113 9.83 5.27 -0.63
N ALA A 114 10.18 4.07 -1.09
CA ALA A 114 9.71 3.55 -2.37
C ALA A 114 8.25 3.06 -2.31
N VAL A 115 7.88 2.35 -1.24
CA VAL A 115 6.58 1.64 -1.19
C VAL A 115 5.44 2.56 -0.72
N THR A 116 5.72 3.51 0.19
CA THR A 116 4.68 4.36 0.79
C THR A 116 3.93 5.20 -0.24
N PRO A 117 4.58 6.08 -1.05
CA PRO A 117 3.86 6.94 -1.99
C PRO A 117 3.05 6.13 -3.01
N PHE A 118 3.60 4.99 -3.46
CA PHE A 118 2.91 4.11 -4.38
C PHE A 118 1.63 3.52 -3.77
N THR A 119 1.70 3.04 -2.53
CA THR A 119 0.55 2.48 -1.81
C THR A 119 -0.57 3.52 -1.65
N LEU A 120 -0.20 4.77 -1.34
CA LEU A 120 -1.16 5.84 -1.13
C LEU A 120 -1.87 6.25 -2.43
N ILE A 121 -1.12 6.30 -3.54
CA ILE A 121 -1.69 6.57 -4.87
C ILE A 121 -2.66 5.45 -5.27
N VAL A 122 -2.27 4.19 -5.10
CA VAL A 122 -3.14 3.04 -5.40
C VAL A 122 -4.41 3.10 -4.57
N THR A 123 -4.32 3.46 -3.29
CA THR A 123 -5.49 3.60 -2.40
C THR A 123 -6.44 4.69 -2.90
N ASN A 124 -5.92 5.83 -3.34
CA ASN A 124 -6.72 6.92 -3.90
C ASN A 124 -7.43 6.50 -5.19
N ILE A 125 -6.68 5.85 -6.08
CA ILE A 125 -7.19 5.34 -7.35
C ILE A 125 -8.29 4.30 -7.13
N ASN A 126 -8.10 3.39 -6.17
CA ASN A 126 -9.11 2.38 -5.83
C ASN A 126 -10.39 3.04 -5.30
N GLY A 127 -10.29 4.00 -4.38
CA GLY A 127 -11.45 4.75 -3.89
C GLY A 127 -12.18 5.51 -4.99
N LEU A 128 -11.43 6.11 -5.93
CA LEU A 128 -11.98 6.83 -7.07
C LEU A 128 -12.77 5.89 -8.00
N PHE A 129 -12.15 4.79 -8.44
CA PHE A 129 -12.80 3.84 -9.34
C PHE A 129 -13.96 3.10 -8.68
N GLN A 130 -13.88 2.86 -7.37
CA GLN A 130 -14.99 2.32 -6.58
C GLN A 130 -16.16 3.32 -6.53
N GLY A 131 -15.88 4.60 -6.28
CA GLY A 131 -16.90 5.66 -6.32
C GLY A 131 -17.56 5.86 -7.69
N LEU A 132 -16.82 5.59 -8.77
CA LEU A 132 -17.31 5.64 -10.15
C LEU A 132 -17.96 4.32 -10.63
N ASN A 133 -18.08 3.30 -9.76
CA ASN A 133 -18.60 1.97 -10.08
C ASN A 133 -17.87 1.25 -11.23
N ARG A 134 -16.55 1.47 -11.38
CA ARG A 134 -15.70 0.84 -12.41
C ARG A 134 -14.93 -0.37 -11.84
N ILE A 135 -15.68 -1.40 -11.44
CA ILE A 135 -15.15 -2.56 -10.69
C ILE A 135 -14.13 -3.38 -11.49
N THR A 136 -14.30 -3.49 -12.82
CA THR A 136 -13.36 -4.22 -13.69
C THR A 136 -11.99 -3.56 -13.73
N THR A 137 -11.94 -2.23 -13.88
CA THR A 137 -10.70 -1.46 -13.84
C THR A 137 -10.03 -1.54 -12.47
N LEU A 138 -10.81 -1.49 -11.39
CA LEU A 138 -10.31 -1.62 -10.02
C LEU A 138 -9.61 -2.97 -9.79
N ASN A 139 -10.20 -4.07 -10.26
CA ASN A 139 -9.61 -5.41 -10.11
C ASN A 139 -8.25 -5.52 -10.84
N TRP A 140 -8.13 -4.94 -12.04
CA TRP A 140 -6.86 -4.91 -12.78
C TRP A 140 -5.79 -4.06 -12.07
N ILE A 141 -6.17 -2.91 -11.54
CA ILE A 141 -5.28 -2.06 -10.75
C ILE A 141 -4.80 -2.79 -9.49
N GLY A 142 -5.67 -3.54 -8.83
CA GLY A 142 -5.30 -4.36 -7.67
C GLY A 142 -4.19 -5.37 -7.97
N ILE A 143 -4.30 -6.11 -9.08
CA ILE A 143 -3.24 -7.05 -9.50
C ILE A 143 -1.94 -6.29 -9.83
N GLY A 144 -2.04 -5.24 -10.66
CA GLY A 144 -0.87 -4.46 -11.06
C GLY A 144 -0.13 -3.85 -9.86
N ALA A 145 -0.88 -3.33 -8.89
CA ALA A 145 -0.33 -2.79 -7.66
C ALA A 145 0.36 -3.87 -6.80
N GLY A 146 -0.25 -5.05 -6.65
CA GLY A 146 0.36 -6.16 -5.91
C GLY A 146 1.67 -6.64 -6.53
N LEU A 147 1.71 -6.77 -7.87
CA LEU A 147 2.93 -7.14 -8.60
C LEU A 147 4.01 -6.07 -8.48
N LEU A 148 3.65 -4.80 -8.64
CA LEU A 148 4.60 -3.69 -8.51
C LEU A 148 5.13 -3.57 -7.09
N GLN A 149 4.29 -3.75 -6.07
CA GLN A 149 4.72 -3.77 -4.68
C GLN A 149 5.71 -4.91 -4.41
N LEU A 150 5.49 -6.10 -5.00
CA LEU A 150 6.41 -7.22 -4.90
C LEU A 150 7.77 -6.89 -5.55
N ILE A 151 7.78 -6.26 -6.73
CA ILE A 151 9.00 -5.80 -7.41
C ILE A 151 9.75 -4.77 -6.55
N LEU A 152 9.05 -3.77 -6.01
CA LEU A 152 9.65 -2.72 -5.16
C LEU A 152 10.22 -3.28 -3.86
N LEU A 153 9.57 -4.29 -3.26
CA LEU A 153 10.12 -4.99 -2.11
C LEU A 153 11.38 -5.78 -2.48
N CYS A 154 11.36 -6.49 -3.61
CA CYS A 154 12.52 -7.22 -4.12
C CYS A 154 13.73 -6.30 -4.39
N THR A 155 13.53 -5.13 -5.01
CA THR A 155 14.62 -4.16 -5.21
C THR A 155 15.08 -3.54 -3.90
N GLY A 156 14.16 -3.31 -2.96
CA GLY A 156 14.47 -2.86 -1.60
C GLY A 156 15.40 -3.83 -0.84
N PHE A 157 15.26 -5.14 -1.05
CA PHE A 157 16.15 -6.15 -0.46
C PHE A 157 17.60 -6.09 -0.97
N ILE A 158 17.83 -5.57 -2.18
CA ILE A 158 19.19 -5.37 -2.69
C ILE A 158 19.96 -4.38 -1.80
N GLY A 159 19.29 -3.41 -1.18
CA GLY A 159 19.91 -2.46 -0.24
C GLY A 159 20.19 -3.00 1.17
N PHE A 160 19.83 -4.26 1.48
CA PHE A 160 20.15 -4.90 2.77
C PHE A 160 21.50 -5.61 2.78
N HIS A 161 22.01 -5.98 1.60
CA HIS A 161 23.36 -6.51 1.38
C HIS A 161 24.38 -5.37 1.37
#